data_AF-A0A1S7UAS9-F1
#
_entry.id   AF-A0A1S7UAS9-F1
#
_cell.length_a   1.000
_cell.length_b   1.000
_cell.length_c   1.000
_cell.angle_alpha   90.00
_cell.angle_beta   90.00
_cell.angle_gamma   90.00
#
_symmetry.space_group_name_H-M   'P 1'
#
loop_
_entity.id
_entity.type
_entity.pdbx_description
1 polymer ?
#
loop_
_entity_poly.entity_id
_entity_poly.type
_entity_poly.pdbx_seq_one_letter_code
_entity_poly.pdbx_strand_id
1 'polypeptide(L)'
;MAARKLPSKDCTDTFFRRLQYIRYADDFLISVIGTKKEAVNILNAVTSFLKYKLQLDVAPEKSGITKADDGGVTFLGYTVRSPRRAGREKRVQSKGRRVFVRRTTMRGIRLHIPREKLAAFAKRNRLGSYHAIWGEMRPEMTLSSDVAIIVAYNAMLRGLVGYYQLGNNWKSEMAPLQRVWWFSFMKTLARKHKCSIAKIFSIHLQRHQGDHGLWVETKDGRRFVAVFQLRHVASKKVTEDSRIDQDQPSFWFWGQTDLVDRLRARSCEYCGISDVPVDIHHVRRMADMNGVSWLARTRAARMRKRTIACEPYHHAIHAGRLQQRLDRIGVLSA
;
A
#
# COMPACT_ATOMS: atom_id res chain seq x y z
N MET A 1 27.75 -4.30 -44.46
CA MET A 1 27.45 -5.17 -43.28
C MET A 1 28.29 -4.86 -42.02
N ALA A 2 29.24 -3.91 -42.03
CA ALA A 2 30.12 -3.63 -40.87
C ALA A 2 29.44 -2.85 -39.70
N ALA A 3 28.48 -1.98 -39.98
CA ALA A 3 27.79 -1.16 -38.97
C ALA A 3 26.86 -1.93 -38.01
N ARG A 4 26.70 -3.26 -38.19
CA ARG A 4 25.90 -4.11 -37.30
C ARG A 4 26.70 -4.72 -36.13
N LYS A 5 28.04 -4.67 -36.18
CA LYS A 5 28.92 -5.29 -35.16
C LYS A 5 29.35 -4.31 -34.05
N LEU A 6 29.33 -3.00 -34.30
CA LEU A 6 29.79 -2.01 -33.32
C LEU A 6 28.63 -1.52 -32.43
N PRO A 7 28.78 -1.57 -31.09
CA PRO A 7 27.82 -0.95 -30.19
C PRO A 7 27.79 0.57 -30.38
N SER A 8 26.59 1.18 -30.35
CA SER A 8 26.41 2.65 -30.49
C SER A 8 27.12 3.51 -29.43
N LYS A 9 27.62 2.89 -28.35
CA LYS A 9 28.40 3.52 -27.29
C LYS A 9 29.45 2.51 -26.83
N ASP A 10 30.68 2.94 -26.63
CA ASP A 10 31.67 2.11 -25.94
C ASP A 10 31.36 2.14 -24.43
N CYS A 11 30.97 0.97 -23.91
CA CYS A 11 30.65 0.78 -22.50
C CYS A 11 31.88 0.36 -21.70
N THR A 12 32.98 0.09 -22.40
CA THR A 12 34.25 -0.48 -21.92
C THR A 12 35.42 0.45 -22.25
N ASP A 13 35.13 1.73 -22.45
CA ASP A 13 36.15 2.76 -22.60
C ASP A 13 36.99 2.83 -21.32
N THR A 14 38.26 2.45 -21.41
CA THR A 14 39.23 2.46 -20.30
C THR A 14 39.52 3.86 -19.81
N PHE A 15 39.24 4.90 -20.61
CA PHE A 15 39.49 6.31 -20.28
C PHE A 15 38.29 7.02 -19.66
N PHE A 16 37.07 6.45 -19.76
CA PHE A 16 35.86 7.08 -19.23
C PHE A 16 35.31 6.34 -18.01
N ARG A 17 35.84 6.70 -16.84
CA ARG A 17 35.38 6.16 -15.55
C ARG A 17 34.01 6.72 -15.19
N ARG A 18 33.02 5.84 -15.07
CA ARG A 18 31.66 6.19 -14.64
C ARG A 18 31.49 5.73 -13.20
N LEU A 19 31.73 6.65 -12.27
CA LEU A 19 31.38 6.51 -10.86
C LEU A 19 30.11 7.31 -10.61
N GLN A 20 29.11 6.69 -9.97
CA GLN A 20 27.93 7.41 -9.50
C GLN A 20 27.76 7.18 -8.00
N TYR A 21 27.47 8.25 -7.29
CA TYR A 21 27.21 8.24 -5.86
C TYR A 21 25.74 8.60 -5.60
N ILE A 22 25.07 7.81 -4.78
CA ILE A 22 23.69 8.04 -4.34
C ILE A 22 23.67 7.86 -2.83
N ARG A 23 23.12 8.80 -2.08
CA ARG A 23 22.99 8.74 -0.62
C ARG A 23 21.56 9.04 -0.20
N TYR A 24 21.06 8.30 0.78
CA TYR A 24 19.82 8.55 1.49
C TYR A 24 20.03 8.31 2.98
N ALA A 25 20.02 9.40 3.78
CA ALA A 25 20.38 9.36 5.20
C ALA A 25 21.74 8.66 5.43
N ASP A 26 21.74 7.50 6.08
CA ASP A 26 22.95 6.72 6.40
C ASP A 26 23.30 5.70 5.30
N ASP A 27 22.34 5.34 4.44
CA ASP A 27 22.53 4.37 3.37
C ASP A 27 23.06 5.07 2.11
N PHE A 28 24.19 4.60 1.57
CA PHE A 28 24.72 5.09 0.31
C PHE A 28 25.14 3.96 -0.63
N LEU A 29 25.05 4.23 -1.93
CA LEU A 29 25.41 3.33 -3.02
C LEU A 29 26.41 4.02 -3.92
N ILE A 30 27.56 3.37 -4.15
CA ILE A 30 28.55 3.79 -5.14
C ILE A 30 28.50 2.78 -6.28
N SER A 31 28.10 3.22 -7.47
CA SER A 31 28.16 2.40 -8.68
C SER A 31 29.46 2.70 -9.42
N VAL A 32 30.18 1.64 -9.79
CA VAL A 32 31.46 1.72 -10.50
C VAL A 32 31.38 0.83 -11.73
N ILE A 33 31.62 1.42 -12.91
CA ILE A 33 31.88 0.65 -14.13
C ILE A 33 33.40 0.45 -14.19
N GLY A 34 33.87 -0.72 -13.76
CA GLY A 34 35.30 -1.02 -13.66
C GLY A 34 35.60 -2.44 -13.17
N THR A 35 36.85 -2.69 -12.83
CA THR A 35 37.31 -3.99 -12.31
C THR A 35 36.99 -4.17 -10.83
N LYS A 36 36.94 -5.42 -10.36
CA LYS A 36 36.71 -5.71 -8.92
C LYS A 36 37.82 -5.11 -8.04
N LYS A 37 39.07 -5.08 -8.52
CA LYS A 37 40.21 -4.49 -7.80
C LYS A 37 39.99 -3.01 -7.52
N GLU A 38 39.51 -2.26 -8.51
CA GLU A 38 39.19 -0.84 -8.35
C GLU A 38 38.04 -0.62 -7.35
N ALA A 39 37.00 -1.46 -7.39
CA ALA A 39 35.91 -1.39 -6.42
C ALA A 39 36.40 -1.63 -4.99
N VAL A 40 37.34 -2.56 -4.78
CA VAL A 40 37.97 -2.81 -3.47
C VAL A 40 38.80 -1.61 -3.02
N ASN A 41 39.57 -1.00 -3.92
CA ASN A 41 40.36 0.20 -3.59
C ASN A 41 39.46 1.38 -3.18
N ILE A 42 38.36 1.59 -3.89
CA ILE A 42 37.38 2.64 -3.56
C ILE A 42 36.74 2.37 -2.20
N LEU A 43 36.36 1.11 -1.92
CA LEU A 43 35.81 0.73 -0.62
C LEU A 43 36.81 1.04 0.50
N ASN A 44 38.07 0.64 0.35
CA ASN A 44 39.12 0.89 1.35
C ASN A 44 39.37 2.39 1.58
N ALA A 45 39.36 3.19 0.52
CA ALA A 45 39.50 4.64 0.60
C ALA A 45 38.33 5.28 1.37
N VAL A 46 37.10 4.85 1.08
CA VAL A 46 35.90 5.34 1.78
C VAL A 46 35.91 4.92 3.25
N THR A 47 36.24 3.67 3.56
CA THR A 47 36.35 3.18 4.95
C THR A 47 37.41 3.95 5.72
N SER A 48 38.56 4.22 5.11
CA SER A 48 39.63 5.03 5.72
C SER A 48 39.16 6.46 5.99
N PHE A 49 38.45 7.06 5.04
CA PHE A 49 37.89 8.41 5.22
C PHE A 49 36.86 8.46 6.37
N LEU A 50 35.93 7.50 6.41
CA LEU A 50 34.92 7.41 7.47
C LEU A 50 35.57 7.22 8.85
N LYS A 51 36.58 6.36 8.95
CA LYS A 51 37.27 6.09 10.22
C LYS A 51 38.13 7.25 10.69
N TYR A 52 38.97 7.82 9.82
CA TYR A 52 39.96 8.82 10.24
C TYR A 52 39.45 10.26 10.25
N LYS A 53 38.51 10.63 9.36
CA LYS A 53 37.99 12.01 9.29
C LYS A 53 36.68 12.18 10.05
N LEU A 54 35.79 11.20 9.95
CA LEU A 54 34.45 11.28 10.55
C LEU A 54 34.33 10.49 11.86
N GLN A 55 35.34 9.69 12.22
CA GLN A 55 35.34 8.83 13.41
C GLN A 55 34.12 7.90 13.49
N LEU A 56 33.69 7.39 12.34
CA LEU A 56 32.56 6.47 12.22
C LEU A 56 33.05 5.07 11.89
N ASP A 57 32.61 4.08 12.66
CA ASP A 57 32.85 2.67 12.38
C ASP A 57 31.87 2.15 11.33
N VAL A 58 32.40 1.47 10.32
CA VAL A 58 31.62 0.88 9.24
C VAL A 58 31.28 -0.56 9.60
N ALA A 59 29.99 -0.90 9.61
CA ALA A 59 29.52 -2.27 9.83
C ALA A 59 29.87 -3.17 8.63
N PRO A 60 30.80 -4.14 8.76
CA PRO A 60 31.27 -4.96 7.63
C PRO A 60 30.15 -5.82 7.04
N GLU A 61 29.15 -6.19 7.85
CA GLU A 61 28.00 -7.00 7.43
C GLU A 61 27.07 -6.28 6.43
N LYS A 62 27.00 -4.95 6.50
CA LYS A 62 26.17 -4.14 5.60
C LYS A 62 26.94 -3.68 4.36
N SER A 63 28.27 -3.59 4.46
CA SER A 63 29.14 -3.16 3.37
C SER A 63 29.63 -4.34 2.55
N GLY A 64 29.01 -4.56 1.39
CA GLY A 64 29.40 -5.63 0.46
C GLY A 64 29.63 -5.11 -0.96
N ILE A 65 30.62 -5.67 -1.65
CA ILE A 65 30.81 -5.46 -3.10
C ILE A 65 30.03 -6.55 -3.84
N THR A 66 28.93 -6.17 -4.46
CA THR A 66 28.11 -7.09 -5.25
C THR A 66 28.13 -6.69 -6.71
N LYS A 67 28.25 -7.68 -7.60
CA LYS A 67 28.18 -7.44 -9.04
C LYS A 67 26.75 -7.13 -9.44
N ALA A 68 26.51 -6.02 -10.12
CA ALA A 68 25.15 -5.60 -10.52
C ALA A 68 24.42 -6.62 -11.41
N ASP A 69 25.16 -7.45 -12.16
CA ASP A 69 24.59 -8.52 -13.01
C ASP A 69 24.21 -9.80 -12.22
N ASP A 70 24.79 -9.99 -11.03
CA ASP A 70 24.68 -11.22 -10.25
C ASP A 70 24.08 -10.96 -8.87
N GLY A 71 22.82 -11.33 -8.66
CA GLY A 71 22.10 -11.10 -7.41
C GLY A 71 21.65 -9.65 -7.17
N GLY A 72 22.35 -8.65 -7.69
CA GLY A 72 22.05 -7.23 -7.47
C GLY A 72 22.20 -6.80 -6.01
N VAL A 73 21.92 -5.52 -5.73
CA VAL A 73 22.04 -4.94 -4.38
C VAL A 73 20.67 -4.46 -3.91
N THR A 74 20.34 -4.69 -2.65
CA THR A 74 19.16 -4.09 -2.03
C THR A 74 19.48 -2.69 -1.52
N PHE A 75 18.80 -1.68 -2.03
CA PHE A 75 18.94 -0.28 -1.62
C PHE A 75 17.55 0.31 -1.42
N LEU A 76 17.29 0.91 -0.25
CA LEU A 76 15.97 1.47 0.12
C LEU A 76 14.82 0.53 -0.24
N GLY A 77 14.97 -0.76 0.06
CA GLY A 77 13.94 -1.76 -0.23
C GLY A 77 13.69 -2.13 -1.69
N TYR A 78 14.41 -1.56 -2.66
CA TYR A 78 14.45 -2.07 -4.03
C TYR A 78 15.66 -2.96 -4.23
N THR A 79 15.52 -3.97 -5.07
CA THR A 79 16.64 -4.73 -5.61
C THR A 79 17.10 -4.08 -6.90
N VAL A 80 18.29 -3.48 -6.87
CA VAL A 80 18.95 -2.82 -7.99
C VAL A 80 19.73 -3.86 -8.79
N ARG A 81 19.33 -4.12 -10.04
CA ARG A 81 19.97 -5.12 -10.92
C ARG A 81 20.22 -4.57 -12.31
N SER A 82 21.38 -4.93 -12.85
CA SER A 82 21.67 -4.79 -14.27
C SER A 82 21.09 -6.00 -15.02
N PRO A 83 20.38 -5.81 -16.14
CA PRO A 83 19.91 -6.93 -16.94
C PRO A 83 21.12 -7.65 -17.57
N ARG A 84 21.23 -8.98 -17.32
CA ARG A 84 22.30 -9.84 -17.89
C ARG A 84 22.36 -9.80 -19.42
N ARG A 85 21.24 -9.50 -20.09
CA ARG A 85 21.17 -9.31 -21.55
C ARG A 85 20.89 -7.85 -21.85
N ALA A 86 21.71 -7.24 -22.71
CA ALA A 86 21.37 -5.97 -23.35
C ALA A 86 19.99 -6.13 -24.01
N GLY A 87 19.10 -5.16 -23.79
CA GLY A 87 17.69 -5.29 -24.15
C GLY A 87 17.51 -5.73 -25.60
N ARG A 88 16.55 -6.63 -25.84
CA ARG A 88 16.07 -6.94 -27.20
C ARG A 88 15.83 -5.63 -27.94
N GLU A 89 16.24 -5.66 -29.20
CA GLU A 89 15.92 -4.71 -30.25
C GLU A 89 14.55 -4.06 -30.04
N LYS A 90 14.53 -2.79 -29.60
CA LYS A 90 13.29 -2.03 -29.56
C LYS A 90 13.09 -1.44 -30.95
N ARG A 91 11.98 -1.80 -31.59
CA ARG A 91 11.46 -1.08 -32.76
C ARG A 91 10.99 0.29 -32.27
N VAL A 92 11.71 1.34 -32.63
CA VAL A 92 11.31 2.71 -32.34
C VAL A 92 10.71 3.28 -33.62
N GLN A 93 9.45 3.68 -33.56
CA GLN A 93 8.84 4.50 -34.60
C GLN A 93 9.29 5.95 -34.38
N SER A 94 10.04 6.51 -35.33
CA SER A 94 10.15 7.96 -35.42
C SER A 94 8.86 8.51 -36.03
N LYS A 95 8.43 9.71 -35.59
CA LYS A 95 7.26 10.41 -36.13
C LYS A 95 7.41 10.53 -37.66
N GLY A 96 6.70 9.69 -38.40
CA GLY A 96 6.77 9.62 -39.86
C GLY A 96 7.63 8.46 -40.40
N ARG A 97 7.02 7.28 -40.52
CA ARG A 97 7.30 6.23 -41.52
C ARG A 97 8.62 5.42 -41.51
N ARG A 98 9.61 5.66 -40.65
CA ARG A 98 10.76 4.72 -40.55
C ARG A 98 10.82 4.01 -39.20
N VAL A 99 10.56 2.71 -39.21
CA VAL A 99 10.77 1.81 -38.08
C VAL A 99 12.24 1.41 -38.07
N PHE A 100 13.03 2.01 -37.19
CA PHE A 100 14.40 1.57 -36.98
C PHE A 100 14.47 0.66 -35.76
N VAL A 101 15.21 -0.43 -35.91
CA VAL A 101 15.59 -1.30 -34.82
C VAL A 101 16.76 -0.65 -34.09
N ARG A 102 16.51 -0.05 -32.92
CA ARG A 102 17.59 0.49 -32.08
C ARG A 102 18.01 -0.58 -31.09
N ARG A 103 19.25 -1.05 -31.21
CA ARG A 103 19.90 -1.84 -30.15
C ARG A 103 20.10 -0.92 -28.96
N THR A 104 19.39 -1.17 -27.87
CA THR A 104 19.69 -0.49 -26.60
C THR A 104 20.90 -1.21 -26.01
N THR A 105 22.10 -0.75 -26.34
CA THR A 105 23.36 -1.32 -25.85
C THR A 105 23.49 -1.19 -24.33
N MET A 106 22.79 -0.23 -23.74
CA MET A 106 22.97 0.09 -22.33
C MET A 106 22.25 -0.94 -21.46
N ARG A 107 23.01 -1.61 -20.61
CA ARG A 107 22.51 -2.35 -19.45
C ARG A 107 21.99 -1.34 -18.42
N GLY A 108 20.88 -0.69 -18.75
CA GLY A 108 20.25 0.26 -17.85
C GLY A 108 19.91 -0.45 -16.54
N ILE A 109 20.33 0.14 -15.43
CA ILE A 109 19.99 -0.33 -14.09
C ILE A 109 18.46 -0.41 -13.99
N ARG A 110 17.97 -1.53 -13.47
CA ARG A 110 16.55 -1.76 -13.21
C ARG A 110 16.29 -1.89 -11.74
N LEU A 111 15.17 -1.31 -11.33
CA LEU A 111 14.62 -1.44 -9.99
C LEU A 111 13.62 -2.60 -9.98
N HIS A 112 13.90 -3.56 -9.11
CA HIS A 112 13.07 -4.74 -8.87
C HIS A 112 12.58 -4.73 -7.42
N ILE A 113 11.49 -5.46 -7.16
CA ILE A 113 10.92 -5.64 -5.83
C ILE A 113 11.51 -6.91 -5.22
N PRO A 114 12.13 -6.85 -4.03
CA PRO A 114 12.61 -8.04 -3.35
C PRO A 114 11.43 -8.96 -2.99
N ARG A 115 11.51 -10.23 -3.39
CA ARG A 115 10.46 -11.24 -3.11
C ARG A 115 10.26 -11.45 -1.61
N GLU A 116 11.34 -11.37 -0.83
CA GLU A 116 11.32 -11.51 0.63
C GLU A 116 10.46 -10.43 1.29
N LYS A 117 10.52 -9.19 0.80
CA LYS A 117 9.67 -8.09 1.31
C LYS A 117 8.20 -8.31 1.01
N LEU A 118 7.86 -8.86 -0.16
CA LEU A 118 6.49 -9.22 -0.51
C LEU A 118 5.97 -10.37 0.36
N ALA A 119 6.80 -11.37 0.63
CA ALA A 119 6.48 -12.48 1.52
C ALA A 119 6.29 -12.01 2.97
N ALA A 120 7.18 -11.16 3.47
CA ALA A 120 7.10 -10.55 4.79
C ALA A 120 5.83 -9.70 4.94
N PHE A 121 5.45 -8.95 3.89
CA PHE A 121 4.19 -8.19 3.87
C PHE A 121 2.96 -9.10 3.97
N ALA A 122 2.92 -10.19 3.21
CA ALA A 122 1.83 -11.16 3.27
C ALA A 122 1.70 -11.80 4.67
N LYS A 123 2.84 -12.15 5.28
CA LYS A 123 2.91 -12.71 6.63
C LYS A 123 2.48 -11.72 7.70
N ARG A 124 3.02 -10.49 7.66
CA ARG A 124 2.68 -9.39 8.60
C ARG A 124 1.19 -9.09 8.62
N ASN A 125 0.56 -9.10 7.45
CA ASN A 125 -0.87 -8.79 7.29
C ASN A 125 -1.79 -10.01 7.35
N ARG A 126 -1.27 -11.21 7.67
CA ARG A 126 -2.03 -12.47 7.75
C ARG A 126 -2.87 -12.73 6.49
N LEU A 127 -2.30 -12.43 5.32
CA LEU A 127 -2.97 -12.65 4.03
C LEU A 127 -2.86 -14.10 3.56
N GLY A 128 -1.98 -14.90 4.17
CA GLY A 128 -1.70 -16.29 3.81
C GLY A 128 -0.26 -16.50 3.34
N SER A 129 -0.03 -17.58 2.59
CA SER A 129 1.31 -17.97 2.12
C SER A 129 1.61 -17.37 0.75
N TYR A 130 2.65 -16.52 0.71
CA TYR A 130 3.15 -15.95 -0.53
C TYR A 130 3.78 -17.00 -1.47
N HIS A 131 4.53 -17.95 -0.92
CA HIS A 131 5.23 -18.97 -1.70
C HIS A 131 4.26 -19.96 -2.37
N ALA A 132 3.18 -20.31 -1.68
CA ALA A 132 2.13 -21.18 -2.23
C ALA A 132 1.08 -20.40 -3.05
N ILE A 133 1.17 -19.07 -3.11
CA ILE A 133 0.17 -18.19 -3.73
C ILE A 133 -1.24 -18.51 -3.18
N TRP A 134 -1.32 -18.69 -1.86
CA TRP A 134 -2.53 -19.11 -1.18
C TRP A 134 -3.00 -18.06 -0.19
N GLY A 135 -4.21 -17.52 -0.43
CA GLY A 135 -4.83 -16.54 0.45
C GLY A 135 -5.54 -17.19 1.63
N GLU A 136 -5.37 -16.65 2.83
CA GLU A 136 -6.05 -17.06 4.05
C GLU A 136 -7.16 -16.06 4.42
N MET A 137 -8.27 -16.56 4.97
CA MET A 137 -9.36 -15.69 5.42
C MET A 137 -8.97 -14.93 6.70
N ARG A 138 -9.47 -13.70 6.84
CA ARG A 138 -9.24 -12.88 8.03
C ARG A 138 -10.49 -12.83 8.90
N PRO A 139 -10.59 -13.67 9.97
CA PRO A 139 -11.79 -13.73 10.80
C PRO A 139 -12.08 -12.40 11.50
N GLU A 140 -11.03 -11.63 11.84
CA GLU A 140 -11.12 -10.31 12.47
C GLU A 140 -12.02 -9.33 11.70
N MET A 141 -12.03 -9.44 10.37
CA MET A 141 -12.70 -8.48 9.49
C MET A 141 -14.14 -8.88 9.18
N THR A 142 -14.56 -10.11 9.53
CA THR A 142 -15.93 -10.60 9.29
C THR A 142 -17.00 -9.79 10.04
N LEU A 143 -16.61 -9.12 11.13
CA LEU A 143 -17.46 -8.24 11.91
C LEU A 143 -17.63 -6.84 11.29
N SER A 144 -16.91 -6.50 10.21
CA SER A 144 -16.95 -5.16 9.57
C SER A 144 -17.95 -5.15 8.42
N SER A 145 -18.51 -3.99 8.05
CA SER A 145 -19.27 -3.82 6.81
C SER A 145 -18.44 -4.22 5.58
N ASP A 146 -19.12 -4.65 4.51
CA ASP A 146 -18.43 -5.07 3.28
C ASP A 146 -17.61 -3.93 2.66
N VAL A 147 -18.15 -2.70 2.73
CA VAL A 147 -17.47 -1.47 2.29
C VAL A 147 -16.19 -1.25 3.09
N ALA A 148 -16.25 -1.36 4.42
CA ALA A 148 -15.06 -1.23 5.24
C ALA A 148 -14.02 -2.30 4.87
N ILE A 149 -14.43 -3.57 4.71
CA ILE A 149 -13.52 -4.64 4.28
C ILE A 149 -12.83 -4.27 2.95
N ILE A 150 -13.58 -3.79 1.95
CA ILE A 150 -13.01 -3.36 0.66
C ILE A 150 -12.00 -2.23 0.86
N VAL A 151 -12.35 -1.19 1.60
CA VAL A 151 -11.47 -0.04 1.86
C VAL A 151 -10.19 -0.48 2.56
N ALA A 152 -10.26 -1.45 3.48
CA ALA A 152 -9.10 -2.03 4.15
C ALA A 152 -8.11 -2.64 3.19
N TYR A 153 -8.62 -3.58 2.41
CA TYR A 153 -7.83 -4.38 1.51
C TYR A 153 -7.23 -3.47 0.45
N ASN A 154 -8.02 -2.52 -0.06
CA ASN A 154 -7.58 -1.52 -1.01
C ASN A 154 -6.44 -0.66 -0.45
N ALA A 155 -6.56 -0.17 0.79
CA ALA A 155 -5.54 0.69 1.38
C ALA A 155 -4.23 -0.07 1.63
N MET A 156 -4.30 -1.31 2.12
CA MET A 156 -3.11 -2.17 2.31
C MET A 156 -2.32 -2.33 1.02
N LEU A 157 -3.00 -2.70 -0.08
CA LEU A 157 -2.33 -2.93 -1.36
C LEU A 157 -1.91 -1.63 -2.04
N ARG A 158 -2.74 -0.58 -1.97
CA ARG A 158 -2.43 0.73 -2.56
C ARG A 158 -1.20 1.37 -1.94
N GLY A 159 -1.04 1.32 -0.60
CA GLY A 159 0.16 1.84 0.07
C GLY A 159 1.44 1.13 -0.40
N LEU A 160 1.38 -0.20 -0.51
CA LEU A 160 2.52 -0.98 -1.00
C LEU A 160 2.85 -0.66 -2.47
N VAL A 161 1.84 -0.51 -3.32
CA VAL A 161 2.01 -0.16 -4.73
C VAL A 161 2.56 1.26 -4.89
N GLY A 162 2.09 2.21 -4.07
CA GLY A 162 2.56 3.60 -4.10
C GLY A 162 4.07 3.70 -3.91
N TYR A 163 4.63 2.85 -3.04
CA TYR A 163 6.08 2.70 -2.92
C TYR A 163 6.66 2.00 -4.17
N TYR A 164 6.31 0.75 -4.43
CA TYR A 164 7.02 -0.06 -5.44
C TYR A 164 6.75 0.28 -6.91
N GLN A 165 5.83 1.20 -7.22
CA GLN A 165 5.51 1.61 -8.61
C GLN A 165 6.70 2.20 -9.38
N LEU A 166 7.75 2.65 -8.69
CA LEU A 166 8.99 3.14 -9.30
C LEU A 166 9.80 2.04 -10.01
N GLY A 167 9.49 0.76 -9.74
CA GLY A 167 10.15 -0.39 -10.36
C GLY A 167 9.94 -0.46 -11.87
N ASN A 168 10.84 -1.09 -12.63
CA ASN A 168 10.66 -1.22 -14.08
C ASN A 168 9.55 -2.22 -14.43
N ASN A 169 9.51 -3.35 -13.71
CA ASN A 169 8.60 -4.47 -13.94
C ASN A 169 7.70 -4.74 -12.71
N TRP A 170 7.34 -3.67 -12.00
CA TRP A 170 6.65 -3.76 -10.71
C TRP A 170 5.29 -4.48 -10.81
N LYS A 171 4.51 -4.27 -11.89
CA LYS A 171 3.21 -4.93 -12.08
C LYS A 171 3.31 -6.45 -12.14
N SER A 172 4.28 -6.97 -12.90
CA SER A 172 4.52 -8.41 -12.99
C SER A 172 5.06 -9.00 -11.69
N GLU A 173 5.87 -8.25 -10.96
CA GLU A 173 6.47 -8.70 -9.69
C GLU A 173 5.47 -8.69 -8.53
N MET A 174 4.51 -7.77 -8.55
CA MET A 174 3.43 -7.71 -7.56
C MET A 174 2.27 -8.67 -7.84
N ALA A 175 2.13 -9.17 -9.08
CA ALA A 175 1.01 -10.04 -9.46
C ALA A 175 0.82 -11.29 -8.57
N PRO A 176 1.87 -12.01 -8.10
CA PRO A 176 1.70 -13.10 -7.15
C PRO A 176 1.13 -12.64 -5.80
N LEU A 177 1.60 -11.51 -5.28
CA LEU A 177 1.07 -10.94 -4.04
C LEU A 177 -0.38 -10.50 -4.20
N GLN A 178 -0.71 -9.86 -5.33
CA GLN A 178 -2.08 -9.47 -5.64
C GLN A 178 -3.03 -10.68 -5.65
N ARG A 179 -2.58 -11.84 -6.15
CA ARG A 179 -3.38 -13.09 -6.10
C ARG A 179 -3.64 -13.55 -4.68
N VAL A 180 -2.61 -13.58 -3.81
CA VAL A 180 -2.76 -13.93 -2.39
C VAL A 180 -3.74 -12.98 -1.70
N TRP A 181 -3.56 -11.68 -1.91
CA TRP A 181 -4.43 -10.63 -1.42
C TRP A 181 -5.88 -10.81 -1.91
N TRP A 182 -6.08 -11.12 -3.19
CA TRP A 182 -7.40 -11.34 -3.79
C TRP A 182 -8.13 -12.52 -3.15
N PHE A 183 -7.45 -13.67 -3.01
CA PHE A 183 -8.05 -14.84 -2.39
C PHE A 183 -8.32 -14.63 -0.90
N SER A 184 -7.44 -13.94 -0.18
CA SER A 184 -7.68 -13.57 1.23
C SER A 184 -8.93 -12.71 1.37
N PHE A 185 -9.04 -11.66 0.55
CA PHE A 185 -10.20 -10.77 0.51
C PHE A 185 -11.50 -11.53 0.21
N MET A 186 -11.50 -12.34 -0.85
CA MET A 186 -12.66 -13.10 -1.27
C MET A 186 -13.11 -14.13 -0.24
N LYS A 187 -12.17 -14.87 0.35
CA LYS A 187 -12.49 -15.83 1.42
C LYS A 187 -13.05 -15.15 2.66
N THR A 188 -12.58 -13.94 2.97
CA THR A 188 -13.08 -13.14 4.09
C THR A 188 -14.54 -12.73 3.88
N LEU A 189 -14.88 -12.22 2.68
CA LEU A 189 -16.27 -11.91 2.33
C LEU A 189 -17.16 -13.17 2.28
N ALA A 190 -16.67 -14.24 1.65
CA ALA A 190 -17.37 -15.52 1.55
C ALA A 190 -17.71 -16.10 2.94
N ARG A 191 -16.77 -16.02 3.89
CA ARG A 191 -17.03 -16.46 5.27
C ARG A 191 -18.09 -15.61 5.96
N LYS A 192 -18.04 -14.28 5.79
CA LYS A 192 -19.00 -13.36 6.40
C LYS A 192 -20.42 -13.65 5.92
N HIS A 193 -20.60 -13.83 4.62
CA HIS A 193 -21.91 -14.11 3.99
C HIS A 193 -22.27 -15.61 3.96
N LYS A 194 -21.43 -16.47 4.54
CA LYS A 194 -21.59 -17.93 4.56
C LYS A 194 -21.86 -18.53 3.18
N CYS A 195 -21.17 -18.05 2.16
CA CYS A 195 -21.38 -18.44 0.77
C CYS A 195 -20.06 -18.83 0.08
N SER A 196 -20.15 -19.32 -1.16
CA SER A 196 -18.96 -19.59 -1.98
C SER A 196 -18.39 -18.30 -2.57
N ILE A 197 -17.12 -18.34 -3.00
CA ILE A 197 -16.46 -17.21 -3.69
C ILE A 197 -17.22 -16.83 -4.97
N ALA A 198 -17.76 -17.82 -5.69
CA ALA A 198 -18.55 -17.57 -6.90
C ALA A 198 -19.81 -16.74 -6.60
N LYS A 199 -20.51 -17.04 -5.49
CA LYS A 199 -21.69 -16.28 -5.05
C LYS A 199 -21.35 -14.85 -4.64
N ILE A 200 -20.16 -14.60 -4.08
CA ILE A 200 -19.69 -13.23 -3.80
C ILE A 200 -19.61 -12.40 -5.08
N PHE A 201 -19.09 -12.98 -6.16
CA PHE A 201 -18.95 -12.30 -7.44
C PHE A 201 -20.28 -12.01 -8.13
N SER A 202 -21.24 -12.92 -8.05
CA SER A 202 -22.51 -12.79 -8.77
C SER A 202 -23.58 -12.01 -7.98
N ILE A 203 -23.59 -12.13 -6.66
CA ILE A 203 -24.67 -11.59 -5.81
C ILE A 203 -24.22 -10.35 -5.04
N HIS A 204 -23.03 -10.38 -4.45
CA HIS A 204 -22.62 -9.35 -3.48
C HIS A 204 -21.85 -8.19 -4.11
N LEU A 205 -20.98 -8.46 -5.09
CA LEU A 205 -20.19 -7.41 -5.76
C LEU A 205 -20.84 -6.98 -7.06
N GLN A 206 -21.11 -5.68 -7.18
CA GLN A 206 -21.66 -5.09 -8.39
C GLN A 206 -20.55 -4.74 -9.37
N ARG A 207 -20.85 -4.82 -10.67
CA ARG A 207 -19.91 -4.46 -11.74
C ARG A 207 -20.22 -3.07 -12.27
N HIS A 208 -19.22 -2.19 -12.27
CA HIS A 208 -19.32 -0.86 -12.83
C HIS A 208 -18.01 -0.50 -13.54
N GLN A 209 -18.08 -0.02 -14.79
CA GLN A 209 -16.91 0.33 -15.62
C GLN A 209 -15.84 -0.77 -15.71
N GLY A 210 -16.25 -2.04 -15.63
CA GLY A 210 -15.34 -3.19 -15.69
C GLY A 210 -14.70 -3.58 -14.36
N ASP A 211 -14.96 -2.85 -13.27
CA ASP A 211 -14.52 -3.14 -11.91
C ASP A 211 -15.64 -3.72 -11.06
N HIS A 212 -15.28 -4.57 -10.09
CA HIS A 212 -16.18 -5.06 -9.06
C HIS A 212 -16.10 -4.17 -7.82
N GLY A 213 -17.24 -3.91 -7.17
CA GLY A 213 -17.30 -3.02 -6.01
C GLY A 213 -18.70 -2.91 -5.42
N LEU A 214 -18.89 -1.92 -4.55
CA LEU A 214 -20.16 -1.64 -3.90
C LEU A 214 -20.53 -0.17 -4.03
N TRP A 215 -21.83 0.10 -4.23
CA TRP A 215 -22.35 1.46 -4.11
C TRP A 215 -22.61 1.81 -2.67
N VAL A 216 -22.19 3.01 -2.29
CA VAL A 216 -22.33 3.55 -0.95
C VAL A 216 -23.01 4.90 -1.08
N GLU A 217 -24.07 5.09 -0.30
CA GLU A 217 -24.71 6.39 -0.18
C GLU A 217 -23.88 7.26 0.76
N THR A 218 -23.38 8.38 0.26
CA THR A 218 -22.66 9.40 1.03
C THR A 218 -23.48 10.69 1.10
N LYS A 219 -23.02 11.67 1.89
CA LYS A 219 -23.65 13.00 1.98
C LYS A 219 -23.77 13.67 0.61
N ASP A 220 -22.73 13.53 -0.22
CA ASP A 220 -22.64 14.16 -1.55
C ASP A 220 -23.20 13.28 -2.69
N GLY A 221 -24.03 12.27 -2.37
CA GLY A 221 -24.64 11.35 -3.34
C GLY A 221 -24.07 9.93 -3.31
N ARG A 222 -24.37 9.13 -4.35
CA ARG A 222 -23.96 7.73 -4.46
C ARG A 222 -22.54 7.61 -4.99
N ARG A 223 -21.65 6.98 -4.23
CA ARG A 223 -20.25 6.71 -4.61
C ARG A 223 -20.03 5.22 -4.83
N PHE A 224 -19.31 4.87 -5.89
CA PHE A 224 -18.90 3.50 -6.15
C PHE A 224 -17.53 3.22 -5.54
N VAL A 225 -17.47 2.30 -4.59
CA VAL A 225 -16.23 1.83 -3.98
C VAL A 225 -15.76 0.59 -4.73
N ALA A 226 -14.88 0.80 -5.70
CA ALA A 226 -14.27 -0.26 -6.49
C ALA A 226 -13.23 -1.04 -5.68
N VAL A 227 -13.14 -2.35 -5.91
CA VAL A 227 -12.03 -3.17 -5.43
C VAL A 227 -10.78 -2.82 -6.24
N PHE A 228 -9.70 -2.49 -5.53
CA PHE A 228 -8.47 -2.00 -6.12
C PHE A 228 -7.78 -3.08 -6.96
N GLN A 229 -7.30 -2.67 -8.13
CA GLN A 229 -6.53 -3.51 -9.04
C GLN A 229 -5.28 -2.76 -9.51
N LEU A 230 -4.20 -3.50 -9.81
CA LEU A 230 -2.95 -2.89 -10.28
C LEU A 230 -3.09 -2.13 -11.62
N ARG A 231 -4.18 -2.38 -12.38
CA ARG A 231 -4.50 -1.62 -13.61
C ARG A 231 -4.91 -0.17 -13.33
N HIS A 232 -5.44 0.12 -12.15
CA HIS A 232 -5.87 1.46 -11.74
C HIS A 232 -4.70 2.41 -11.54
N VAL A 233 -3.51 1.87 -11.32
CA VAL A 233 -2.30 2.67 -11.18
C VAL A 233 -1.75 2.96 -12.56
N ALA A 234 -1.95 4.21 -12.97
CA ALA A 234 -1.31 4.75 -14.16
C ALA A 234 0.21 4.67 -13.98
N SER A 235 0.92 4.15 -15.00
CA SER A 235 2.37 4.25 -15.05
C SER A 235 2.73 5.70 -15.38
N LYS A 236 2.70 6.59 -14.39
CA LYS A 236 3.15 7.98 -14.52
C LYS A 236 4.47 8.18 -13.80
N LYS A 237 5.31 9.04 -14.39
CA LYS A 237 6.57 9.55 -13.81
C LYS A 237 6.30 10.04 -12.38
N VAL A 238 7.30 9.84 -11.51
CA VAL A 238 7.39 10.31 -10.11
C VAL A 238 6.43 11.47 -9.90
N THR A 239 5.25 11.14 -9.39
CA THR A 239 4.21 12.12 -9.14
C THR A 239 4.43 12.53 -7.69
N GLU A 240 4.63 13.82 -7.45
CA GLU A 240 4.58 14.42 -6.13
C GLU A 240 3.14 14.34 -5.61
N ASP A 241 2.69 13.13 -5.30
CA ASP A 241 1.39 12.90 -4.68
C ASP A 241 1.63 12.83 -3.16
N SER A 242 1.28 13.90 -2.46
CA SER A 242 1.41 14.04 -1.00
C SER A 242 0.63 12.99 -0.20
N ARG A 243 -0.15 12.14 -0.87
CA ARG A 243 -0.91 11.03 -0.27
C ARG A 243 -0.12 9.73 -0.14
N ILE A 244 1.13 9.67 -0.62
CA ILE A 244 1.94 8.43 -0.59
C ILE A 244 2.35 8.06 0.85
N ASP A 245 2.49 9.05 1.73
CA ASP A 245 2.88 8.88 3.14
C ASP A 245 1.70 8.99 4.12
N GLN A 246 0.45 8.91 3.65
CA GLN A 246 -0.66 8.77 4.58
C GLN A 246 -0.63 7.37 5.20
N ASP A 247 -0.43 7.34 6.52
CA ASP A 247 -0.40 6.13 7.33
C ASP A 247 -1.48 5.15 6.89
N GLN A 248 -1.10 3.87 6.80
CA GLN A 248 -2.05 2.83 6.47
C GLN A 248 -3.23 2.93 7.44
N PRO A 249 -4.49 2.94 6.95
CA PRO A 249 -5.67 3.01 7.78
C PRO A 249 -5.93 1.69 8.52
N SER A 250 -4.88 1.03 9.00
CA SER A 250 -4.91 -0.09 9.93
C SER A 250 -5.93 0.20 11.03
N PHE A 251 -5.86 1.39 11.64
CA PHE A 251 -6.70 1.84 12.73
C PHE A 251 -8.19 1.96 12.39
N TRP A 252 -8.57 2.15 11.14
CA TRP A 252 -9.99 2.29 10.77
C TRP A 252 -10.73 0.96 10.92
N PHE A 253 -10.03 -0.17 10.78
CA PHE A 253 -10.58 -1.50 11.08
C PHE A 253 -10.67 -1.78 12.57
N TRP A 254 -9.79 -1.20 13.37
CA TRP A 254 -9.81 -1.33 14.83
C TRP A 254 -10.77 -0.34 15.50
N GLY A 255 -11.33 0.60 14.74
CA GLY A 255 -12.36 1.52 15.20
C GLY A 255 -13.59 0.79 15.71
N GLN A 256 -14.16 1.30 16.81
CA GLN A 256 -15.40 0.78 17.39
C GLN A 256 -16.62 1.08 16.49
N THR A 257 -16.56 2.17 15.72
CA THR A 257 -17.57 2.54 14.70
C THR A 257 -17.19 2.05 13.31
N ASP A 258 -18.16 1.47 12.61
CA ASP A 258 -18.00 1.11 11.19
C ASP A 258 -17.97 2.35 10.28
N LEU A 259 -17.30 2.23 9.13
CA LEU A 259 -17.19 3.29 8.13
C LEU A 259 -18.55 3.67 7.56
N VAL A 260 -19.40 2.69 7.27
CA VAL A 260 -20.74 2.93 6.71
C VAL A 260 -21.61 3.72 7.67
N ASP A 261 -21.50 3.47 8.97
CA ASP A 261 -22.30 4.19 9.96
C ASP A 261 -21.90 5.66 10.02
N ARG A 262 -20.61 5.97 9.89
CA ARG A 262 -20.12 7.37 9.78
C ARG A 262 -20.63 8.05 8.52
N LEU A 263 -20.69 7.33 7.41
CA LEU A 263 -21.19 7.87 6.13
C LEU A 263 -22.71 8.08 6.14
N ARG A 264 -23.47 7.27 6.90
CA ARG A 264 -24.92 7.35 7.04
C ARG A 264 -25.41 8.33 8.08
N ALA A 265 -24.54 8.80 8.98
CA ALA A 265 -24.91 9.80 9.97
C ALA A 265 -25.27 11.14 9.31
N ARG A 266 -26.58 11.35 9.11
CA ARG A 266 -27.16 12.50 8.40
C ARG A 266 -27.79 13.52 9.33
N SER A 267 -28.40 13.09 10.42
CA SER A 267 -29.09 13.95 11.37
C SER A 267 -28.86 13.48 12.79
N CYS A 268 -28.90 14.42 13.73
CA CYS A 268 -28.92 14.08 15.13
C CYS A 268 -30.24 13.40 15.49
N GLU A 269 -30.19 12.25 16.16
CA GLU A 269 -31.40 11.53 16.61
C GLU A 269 -32.17 12.29 17.69
N TYR A 270 -31.54 13.25 18.38
CA TYR A 270 -32.16 14.02 19.46
C TYR A 270 -32.84 15.31 18.96
N CYS A 271 -32.16 16.11 18.14
CA CYS A 271 -32.72 17.38 17.65
C CYS A 271 -33.19 17.35 16.19
N GLY A 272 -32.95 16.27 15.44
CA GLY A 272 -33.33 16.15 14.03
C GLY A 272 -32.50 17.00 13.05
N ILE A 273 -31.63 17.88 13.54
CA ILE A 273 -30.83 18.79 12.70
C ILE A 273 -29.81 17.99 11.89
N SER A 274 -29.77 18.24 10.58
CA SER A 274 -28.88 17.58 9.61
C SER A 274 -27.66 18.41 9.18
N ASP A 275 -27.65 19.70 9.49
CA ASP A 275 -26.65 20.66 8.97
C ASP A 275 -25.47 20.92 9.93
N VAL A 276 -25.33 20.07 10.95
CA VAL A 276 -24.30 20.19 12.00
C VAL A 276 -23.40 18.94 11.94
N PRO A 277 -22.09 19.05 12.22
CA PRO A 277 -21.24 17.87 12.42
C PRO A 277 -21.85 16.94 13.48
N VAL A 278 -22.05 15.67 13.07
CA VAL A 278 -22.64 14.62 13.89
C VAL A 278 -21.63 13.51 14.12
N ASP A 279 -21.55 13.07 15.38
CA ASP A 279 -20.71 11.97 15.81
C ASP A 279 -21.55 10.81 16.31
N ILE A 280 -20.99 9.60 16.18
CA ILE A 280 -21.63 8.37 16.65
C ILE A 280 -21.24 8.14 18.10
N HIS A 281 -22.21 8.31 19.00
CA HIS A 281 -22.08 7.93 20.38
C HIS A 281 -22.45 6.46 20.57
N HIS A 282 -21.86 5.81 21.59
CA HIS A 282 -22.27 4.46 21.97
C HIS A 282 -22.82 4.46 23.38
N VAL A 283 -24.04 3.94 23.54
CA VAL A 283 -24.85 4.11 24.76
C VAL A 283 -24.22 3.49 26.01
N ARG A 284 -23.46 2.39 25.85
CA ARG A 284 -22.78 1.71 26.96
C ARG A 284 -21.26 1.76 26.80
N ARG A 285 -20.57 1.97 27.93
CA ARG A 285 -19.11 1.99 28.01
C ARG A 285 -18.56 0.57 27.83
N MET A 286 -17.37 0.47 27.25
CA MET A 286 -16.66 -0.82 27.08
C MET A 286 -15.89 -1.25 28.34
N ALA A 287 -15.81 -0.39 29.36
CA ALA A 287 -15.12 -0.66 30.61
C ALA A 287 -15.77 -1.83 31.39
N ASP A 288 -17.06 -2.07 31.16
CA ASP A 288 -17.85 -3.08 31.87
C ASP A 288 -17.61 -4.51 31.35
N MET A 289 -16.73 -4.71 30.35
CA MET A 289 -16.48 -6.00 29.68
C MET A 289 -15.11 -6.63 30.03
N ASN A 290 -14.80 -6.75 31.32
CA ASN A 290 -13.56 -7.38 31.78
C ASN A 290 -13.63 -8.91 31.64
N GLY A 291 -12.53 -9.56 31.22
CA GLY A 291 -12.42 -11.02 31.11
C GLY A 291 -12.95 -11.67 29.82
N VAL A 292 -13.39 -10.88 28.83
CA VAL A 292 -14.00 -11.41 27.58
C VAL A 292 -12.96 -11.58 26.47
N SER A 293 -13.09 -12.64 25.65
CA SER A 293 -12.19 -12.89 24.51
C SER A 293 -12.15 -11.71 23.53
N TRP A 294 -11.01 -11.50 22.87
CA TRP A 294 -10.81 -10.37 21.95
C TRP A 294 -11.88 -10.29 20.84
N LEU A 295 -12.28 -11.45 20.28
CA LEU A 295 -13.35 -11.54 19.28
C LEU A 295 -14.71 -11.12 19.85
N ALA A 296 -15.04 -11.56 21.05
CA ALA A 296 -16.30 -11.20 21.71
C ALA A 296 -16.31 -9.72 22.13
N ARG A 297 -15.18 -9.17 22.58
CA ARG A 297 -15.02 -7.73 22.84
C ARG A 297 -15.16 -6.89 21.57
N THR A 298 -14.56 -7.32 20.46
CA THR A 298 -14.68 -6.64 19.16
C THR A 298 -16.11 -6.72 18.61
N ARG A 299 -16.77 -7.88 18.78
CA ARG A 299 -18.17 -8.07 18.42
C ARG A 299 -19.07 -7.13 19.23
N ALA A 300 -18.89 -7.06 20.55
CA ALA A 300 -19.68 -6.17 21.39
C ALA A 300 -19.43 -4.69 21.09
N ALA A 301 -18.16 -4.29 20.86
CA ALA A 301 -17.82 -2.93 20.48
C ALA A 301 -18.56 -2.46 19.22
N ARG A 302 -18.78 -3.38 18.27
CA ARG A 302 -19.44 -3.10 16.99
C ARG A 302 -20.95 -3.34 17.02
N MET A 303 -21.47 -4.30 17.78
CA MET A 303 -22.91 -4.56 17.82
C MET A 303 -23.65 -3.80 18.93
N ARG A 304 -22.95 -3.08 19.80
CA ARG A 304 -23.60 -2.25 20.84
C ARG A 304 -24.48 -1.16 20.24
N LYS A 305 -25.56 -0.83 20.94
CA LYS A 305 -26.49 0.24 20.59
C LYS A 305 -25.73 1.57 20.44
N ARG A 306 -25.98 2.25 19.34
CA ARG A 306 -25.34 3.51 18.97
C ARG A 306 -26.42 4.56 18.75
N THR A 307 -26.06 5.81 19.01
CA THR A 307 -26.93 6.97 18.75
C THR A 307 -26.12 8.04 18.05
N ILE A 308 -26.77 8.79 17.16
CA ILE A 308 -26.14 9.84 16.37
C ILE A 308 -26.43 11.17 17.04
N ALA A 309 -25.38 11.83 17.54
CA ALA A 309 -25.50 13.05 18.32
C ALA A 309 -24.69 14.17 17.66
N CYS A 310 -25.24 15.39 17.57
CA CYS A 310 -24.39 16.55 17.29
C CYS A 310 -23.55 16.89 18.54
N GLU A 311 -22.48 17.65 18.34
CA GLU A 311 -21.49 17.98 19.38
C GLU A 311 -22.11 18.38 20.74
N PRO A 312 -23.14 19.25 20.83
CA PRO A 312 -23.78 19.59 22.11
C PRO A 312 -24.43 18.40 22.83
N TYR A 313 -25.13 17.52 22.10
CA TYR A 313 -25.73 16.32 22.70
C TYR A 313 -24.67 15.28 23.00
N HIS A 314 -23.64 15.16 22.17
CA HIS A 314 -22.52 14.25 22.41
C HIS A 314 -21.81 14.60 23.74
N HIS A 315 -21.53 15.88 23.99
CA HIS A 315 -21.00 16.34 25.27
C HIS A 315 -21.96 16.14 26.43
N ALA A 316 -23.27 16.39 26.24
CA ALA A 316 -24.28 16.17 27.27
C ALA A 316 -24.39 14.69 27.70
N ILE A 317 -24.19 13.74 26.76
CA ILE A 317 -24.16 12.31 27.07
C ILE A 317 -22.92 11.96 27.90
N HIS A 318 -21.73 12.47 27.53
CA HIS A 318 -20.52 12.24 28.32
C HIS A 318 -20.61 12.84 29.72
N ALA A 319 -21.29 13.98 29.86
CA ALA A 319 -21.53 14.65 31.14
C ALA A 319 -22.69 14.06 31.97
N GLY A 320 -23.46 13.10 31.44
CA GLY A 320 -24.62 12.51 32.11
C GLY A 320 -25.83 13.45 32.24
N ARG A 321 -25.87 14.56 31.48
CA ARG A 321 -26.92 15.61 31.55
C ARG A 321 -27.87 15.61 30.35
N LEU A 322 -27.97 14.48 29.64
CA LEU A 322 -28.82 14.36 28.45
C LEU A 322 -30.29 14.69 28.76
N GLN A 323 -30.84 14.12 29.83
CA GLN A 323 -32.25 14.30 30.19
C GLN A 323 -32.57 15.77 30.51
N GLN A 324 -31.75 16.41 31.35
CA GLN A 324 -31.88 17.84 31.67
C GLN A 324 -31.86 18.74 30.42
N ARG A 325 -31.08 18.36 29.40
CA ARG A 325 -31.02 19.11 28.14
C ARG A 325 -32.26 18.89 27.27
N LEU A 326 -32.78 17.66 27.22
CA LEU A 326 -34.03 17.34 26.52
C LEU A 326 -35.22 18.04 27.17
N ASP A 327 -35.29 18.01 28.50
CA ASP A 327 -36.36 18.66 29.27
C ASP A 327 -36.36 20.19 29.04
N ARG A 328 -35.17 20.82 28.98
CA ARG A 328 -35.05 22.26 28.65
C ARG A 328 -35.57 22.64 27.26
N ILE A 329 -35.51 21.72 26.30
CA ILE A 329 -36.00 21.97 24.93
C ILE A 329 -37.49 21.68 24.85
N GLY A 330 -37.97 20.63 25.53
CA GLY A 330 -39.40 20.34 25.66
C GLY A 330 -40.20 21.48 26.29
N VAL A 331 -39.59 22.23 27.22
CA VAL A 331 -40.18 23.44 27.84
C VAL A 331 -40.18 24.65 26.90
N LEU A 332 -39.38 24.65 25.82
CA LEU A 332 -39.37 25.73 24.82
C LEU A 332 -40.27 25.44 23.60
N SER A 333 -40.84 24.23 23.52
CA SER A 333 -41.73 23.77 22.44
C SER A 333 -43.19 23.60 22.86
N ALA A 334 -43.53 23.92 24.12
CA ALA A 334 -44.88 24.09 24.63
C ALA A 334 -45.11 25.57 24.91
#